data_AF-A0A699WCF3-F1
#
_entry.id   AF-A0A699WCF3-F1
#
_cell.length_a   1.000
_cell.length_b   1.000
_cell.length_c   1.000
_cell.angle_alpha   90.00
_cell.angle_beta   90.00
_cell.angle_gamma   90.00
#
_symmetry.space_group_name_H-M   'P 1'
#
loop_
_entity.id
_entity.type
_entity.pdbx_description
1 polymer ?
#
loop_
_entity_poly.entity_id
_entity_poly.type
_entity_poly.pdbx_seq_one_letter_code
_entity_poly.pdbx_strand_id
1 'polypeptide(L)'
;GSFDVIIGMDWLSYHRAVIDCYKNVVCIPLPNGEILEVQGERPEKDPRSLACIKADEKKLDDIWVVQDFPEVFPDDLSGLPPMREIEFRIDLILGALPVVKSSYRLAPSEMLELSSQLKELQEKGFI
;
A
#
# COMPACT_ATOMS: atom_id res chain seq x y z
N GLY A 1 -25.01 -3.60 14.29
CA GLY A 1 -23.56 -3.81 14.18
C GLY A 1 -23.34 -4.78 13.05
N SER A 2 -22.92 -4.28 11.89
CA SER A 2 -22.40 -5.10 10.79
C SER A 2 -20.89 -5.20 10.98
N PHE A 3 -20.33 -6.38 10.77
CA PHE A 3 -18.89 -6.58 10.74
C PHE A 3 -18.54 -7.05 9.33
N ASP A 4 -17.57 -6.40 8.71
CA ASP A 4 -17.03 -6.82 7.42
C ASP A 4 -15.92 -7.85 7.68
N VAL A 5 -16.05 -9.02 7.07
CA VAL A 5 -15.07 -10.11 7.21
C VAL A 5 -14.26 -10.20 5.92
N ILE A 6 -12.95 -9.97 6.03
CA ILE A 6 -12.01 -10.15 4.92
C ILE A 6 -11.53 -11.60 4.94
N ILE A 7 -11.80 -12.32 3.87
CA ILE A 7 -11.42 -13.72 3.71
C ILE A 7 -10.21 -13.81 2.77
N GLY A 8 -9.16 -14.47 3.24
CA GLY A 8 -7.94 -14.70 2.46
C GLY A 8 -8.10 -15.73 1.34
N MET A 9 -7.20 -15.70 0.34
CA MET A 9 -7.21 -16.67 -0.76
C MET A 9 -6.90 -18.10 -0.31
N ASP A 10 -6.09 -18.25 0.73
CA ASP A 10 -5.79 -19.50 1.39
C ASP A 10 -7.04 -20.18 1.95
N TRP A 11 -7.91 -19.41 2.61
CA TRP A 11 -9.19 -19.90 3.11
C TRP A 11 -10.12 -20.32 1.97
N LEU A 12 -10.25 -19.47 0.93
CA LEU A 12 -11.06 -19.79 -0.26
C LEU A 12 -10.56 -21.06 -0.96
N SER A 13 -9.24 -21.20 -1.08
CA SER A 13 -8.60 -22.37 -1.68
C SER A 13 -8.85 -23.64 -0.85
N TYR A 14 -8.69 -23.56 0.47
CA TYR A 14 -8.95 -24.66 1.39
C TYR A 14 -10.40 -25.17 1.27
N HIS A 15 -11.36 -24.25 1.19
CA HIS A 15 -12.77 -24.56 1.06
C HIS A 15 -13.24 -24.79 -0.38
N ARG A 16 -12.33 -24.79 -1.37
CA ARG A 16 -12.66 -24.94 -2.81
C ARG A 16 -13.75 -23.98 -3.26
N ALA A 17 -13.73 -22.76 -2.75
CA ALA A 17 -14.66 -21.72 -3.13
C ALA A 17 -14.48 -21.37 -4.62
N VAL A 18 -15.60 -21.13 -5.30
CA VAL A 18 -15.65 -20.74 -6.71
C VAL A 18 -16.22 -19.33 -6.79
N ILE A 19 -15.49 -18.42 -7.42
CA ILE A 19 -15.92 -17.05 -7.67
C ILE A 19 -16.46 -16.97 -9.09
N ASP A 20 -17.78 -16.80 -9.24
CA ASP A 20 -18.43 -16.51 -10.53
C ASP A 20 -18.58 -15.00 -10.67
N CYS A 21 -17.59 -14.38 -11.31
CA CYS A 21 -17.56 -12.94 -11.54
C CYS A 21 -18.67 -12.45 -12.48
N TYR A 22 -19.19 -13.30 -13.36
CA TYR A 22 -20.27 -12.91 -14.27
C TYR A 22 -21.58 -12.75 -13.50
N LYS A 23 -21.87 -13.70 -12.61
CA LYS A 23 -23.07 -13.68 -11.76
C LYS A 23 -22.91 -12.86 -10.49
N ASN A 24 -21.69 -12.43 -10.15
CA ASN A 24 -21.34 -11.78 -8.89
C ASN A 24 -21.70 -12.65 -7.68
N VAL A 25 -21.34 -13.93 -7.71
CA VAL A 25 -21.58 -14.85 -6.60
C VAL A 25 -20.31 -15.61 -6.22
N VAL A 26 -20.19 -15.92 -4.94
CA VAL A 26 -19.17 -16.83 -4.41
C VAL A 26 -19.86 -18.09 -3.92
N CYS A 27 -19.50 -19.22 -4.50
CA CYS A 27 -20.04 -20.54 -4.15
C CYS A 27 -19.03 -21.28 -3.26
N ILE A 28 -19.44 -21.69 -2.06
CA ILE A 28 -18.59 -22.39 -1.10
C ILE A 28 -19.20 -23.77 -0.82
N PRO A 29 -18.56 -24.86 -1.25
CA PRO A 29 -18.99 -26.21 -0.90
C PRO A 29 -18.93 -26.46 0.61
N LEU A 30 -20.04 -26.89 1.20
CA LEU A 30 -20.13 -27.25 2.61
C LEU A 30 -19.89 -28.75 2.82
N PRO A 31 -19.44 -29.18 4.01
CA PRO A 31 -19.17 -30.60 4.30
C PRO A 31 -20.39 -31.52 4.18
N ASN A 32 -21.60 -30.97 4.31
CA ASN A 32 -22.87 -31.68 4.17
C ASN A 32 -23.31 -31.89 2.70
N GLY A 33 -22.51 -31.42 1.73
CA GLY A 33 -22.80 -31.50 0.30
C GLY A 33 -23.66 -30.36 -0.25
N GLU A 34 -24.07 -29.42 0.60
CA GLU A 34 -24.75 -28.19 0.16
C GLU A 34 -23.73 -27.17 -0.36
N ILE A 35 -24.20 -26.19 -1.13
CA ILE A 35 -23.39 -25.07 -1.60
C ILE A 35 -23.94 -23.80 -0.95
N LEU A 36 -23.08 -23.10 -0.21
CA LEU A 36 -23.40 -21.75 0.26
C LEU A 36 -23.13 -20.77 -0.89
N GLU A 37 -24.16 -20.09 -1.36
CA GLU A 37 -24.06 -19.05 -2.38
C GLU A 37 -24.11 -17.68 -1.70
N VAL A 38 -23.01 -16.93 -1.79
CA VAL A 38 -22.89 -15.58 -1.25
C VAL A 38 -23.01 -14.60 -2.41
N GLN A 39 -24.07 -13.81 -2.40
CA GLN A 39 -24.28 -12.76 -3.40
C GLN A 39 -23.36 -11.57 -3.12
N GLY A 40 -22.55 -11.19 -4.10
CA GLY A 40 -21.78 -9.97 -4.04
C GLY A 40 -22.68 -8.75 -4.18
N GLU A 41 -22.45 -7.73 -3.35
CA GLU A 41 -23.07 -6.42 -3.53
C GLU A 41 -22.41 -5.72 -4.71
N ARG A 42 -23.16 -5.55 -5.80
CA ARG A 42 -22.73 -4.72 -6.93
C ARG A 42 -23.42 -3.36 -6.80
N PRO A 43 -22.69 -2.24 -6.69
CA PRO A 43 -23.32 -0.94 -6.80
C PRO A 43 -23.99 -0.82 -8.18
N GLU A 44 -25.25 -0.38 -8.24
CA GLU A 44 -26.07 -0.29 -9.46
C GLU A 44 -25.54 0.69 -10.55
N LYS A 45 -24.28 1.11 -10.49
CA LYS A 45 -23.70 2.12 -11.38
C LYS A 45 -22.91 1.49 -12.53
N ASP A 46 -23.00 2.16 -13.68
CA ASP A 46 -22.46 1.78 -14.99
C ASP A 46 -21.09 1.08 -14.90
N PRO A 47 -20.93 -0.14 -15.45
CA PRO A 47 -19.67 -0.89 -15.43
C PRO A 47 -18.50 -0.20 -16.14
N ARG A 48 -18.74 0.88 -16.91
CA ARG A 48 -17.66 1.73 -17.48
C ARG A 48 -17.11 2.77 -16.52
N SER A 49 -17.70 2.93 -15.35
CA SER A 49 -17.16 3.80 -14.32
C SER A 49 -16.20 3.02 -13.41
N LEU A 50 -14.93 2.93 -13.83
CA LEU A 50 -13.81 2.72 -12.90
C LEU A 50 -13.83 3.79 -11.77
N ALA A 51 -14.60 4.86 -11.94
CA ALA A 51 -14.92 5.88 -10.95
C ALA A 51 -15.88 5.44 -9.83
N CYS A 52 -16.34 4.18 -9.76
CA CYS A 52 -17.12 3.69 -8.61
C CYS A 52 -16.27 3.17 -7.44
N ILE A 53 -14.95 3.02 -7.63
CA ILE A 53 -14.03 3.20 -6.50
C ILE A 53 -13.80 4.70 -6.40
N LYS A 54 -14.84 5.46 -6.08
CA LYS A 54 -14.57 6.62 -5.24
C LYS A 54 -14.12 5.98 -3.95
N ALA A 55 -12.81 5.85 -3.76
CA ALA A 55 -12.30 5.98 -2.42
C ALA A 55 -12.96 7.27 -1.95
N ASP A 56 -13.92 7.14 -1.05
CA ASP A 56 -14.20 8.22 -0.14
C ASP A 56 -12.81 8.60 0.34
N GLU A 57 -12.30 9.77 -0.08
CA GLU A 57 -10.99 10.27 0.33
C GLU A 57 -11.12 10.55 1.82
N LYS A 58 -11.19 9.46 2.60
CA LYS A 58 -11.13 9.47 4.03
C LYS A 58 -9.81 10.15 4.30
N LYS A 59 -9.90 11.31 4.94
CA LYS A 59 -8.70 12.01 5.37
C LYS A 59 -7.93 11.03 6.24
N LEU A 60 -6.61 11.13 6.27
CA LEU A 60 -5.82 10.29 7.19
C LEU A 60 -6.35 10.42 8.63
N ASP A 61 -6.86 11.60 8.97
CA ASP A 61 -7.59 11.90 10.20
C ASP A 61 -8.81 11.00 10.45
N ASP A 62 -9.50 10.48 9.44
CA ASP A 62 -10.69 9.63 9.61
C ASP A 62 -10.33 8.18 9.98
N ILE A 63 -9.04 7.84 9.96
CA ILE A 63 -8.53 6.51 10.30
C ILE A 63 -8.16 6.48 11.78
N TRP A 64 -8.87 5.67 12.57
CA TRP A 64 -8.72 5.67 14.03
C TRP A 64 -7.27 5.44 14.49
N VAL A 65 -6.55 4.51 13.85
CA VAL A 65 -5.14 4.24 14.18
C VAL A 65 -4.19 5.42 13.91
N VAL A 66 -4.53 6.32 12.98
CA VAL A 66 -3.71 7.52 12.70
C VAL A 66 -3.86 8.54 13.82
N GLN A 67 -5.08 8.75 14.31
CA GLN A 67 -5.35 9.64 15.45
C GLN A 67 -4.70 9.14 16.74
N ASP A 68 -4.64 7.81 16.94
CA ASP A 68 -4.01 7.20 18.12
C ASP A 68 -2.48 7.39 18.13
N PHE A 69 -1.86 7.56 16.95
CA PHE A 69 -0.39 7.62 16.80
C PHE A 69 0.07 8.80 15.91
N PRO A 70 -0.17 10.06 16.29
CA PRO A 70 0.18 11.22 15.48
C PRO A 70 1.71 11.39 15.31
N GLU A 71 2.49 10.86 16.25
CA GLU A 71 3.96 10.78 16.17
C GLU A 71 4.46 9.86 15.06
N VAL A 72 3.72 8.78 14.76
CA VAL A 72 4.11 7.76 13.77
C VAL A 72 3.68 8.18 12.36
N PHE A 73 2.64 9.00 12.25
CA PHE A 73 2.08 9.49 11.00
C PHE A 73 2.05 11.02 10.93
N PRO A 74 3.20 11.71 11.06
CA PRO A 74 3.24 13.17 10.95
C PRO A 74 3.06 13.61 9.49
N ASP A 75 2.54 14.83 9.29
CA ASP A 75 2.39 15.45 7.97
C ASP A 75 3.75 15.68 7.27
N ASP A 76 4.82 15.86 8.06
CA ASP A 76 6.19 16.00 7.56
C ASP A 76 7.19 15.31 8.50
N LEU A 77 8.27 14.75 7.94
CA LEU A 77 9.31 14.07 8.70
C LEU A 77 10.29 15.09 9.29
N SER A 78 10.39 15.13 10.62
CA SER A 78 11.19 16.10 11.37
C SER A 78 12.71 15.84 11.35
N GLY A 79 13.14 14.72 10.78
CA GLY A 79 14.54 14.35 10.64
C GLY A 79 14.75 12.84 10.66
N LEU A 80 15.99 12.42 10.83
CA LEU A 80 16.33 11.00 10.95
C LEU A 80 15.63 10.36 12.16
N PRO A 81 15.22 9.08 12.06
CA PRO A 81 14.71 8.37 13.21
C PRO A 81 15.76 8.34 14.32
N PRO A 82 15.34 8.24 15.60
CA PRO A 82 16.27 8.10 16.72
C PRO A 82 17.31 7.01 16.47
N MET A 83 18.50 7.18 17.04
CA MET A 83 19.57 6.17 16.94
C MET A 83 19.02 4.83 17.40
N ARG A 84 18.95 3.86 16.48
CA ARG A 84 18.50 2.49 16.77
C ARG A 84 19.66 1.72 17.38
N GLU A 85 19.36 0.81 18.30
CA GLU A 85 20.36 -0.09 18.89
C GLU A 85 21.01 -1.01 17.83
N ILE A 86 20.34 -1.21 16.70
CA ILE A 86 20.81 -2.01 15.57
C ILE A 86 21.30 -1.07 14.46
N GLU A 87 22.57 -1.23 14.08
CA GLU A 87 23.18 -0.57 12.94
C GLU A 87 22.74 -1.22 11.62
N PHE A 88 22.26 -0.41 10.67
CA PHE A 88 21.99 -0.89 9.31
C PHE A 88 23.32 -1.00 8.56
N ARG A 89 23.76 -2.24 8.30
CA ARG A 89 24.97 -2.52 7.53
C ARG A 89 24.60 -2.98 6.13
N ILE A 90 25.32 -2.45 5.13
CA ILE A 90 25.25 -2.94 3.75
C ILE A 90 26.43 -3.88 3.56
N ASP A 91 26.17 -5.18 3.71
CA ASP A 91 27.19 -6.20 3.48
C ASP A 91 27.43 -6.38 1.98
N LEU A 92 28.68 -6.17 1.57
CA LEU A 92 29.08 -6.45 0.20
C LEU A 92 29.39 -7.94 0.05
N ILE A 93 28.87 -8.54 -1.02
CA ILE A 93 29.33 -9.87 -1.44
C ILE A 93 30.82 -9.76 -1.80
N LEU A 94 31.62 -10.73 -1.36
CA LEU A 94 33.06 -10.76 -1.66
C LEU A 94 33.29 -10.65 -3.17
N GLY A 95 34.12 -9.68 -3.57
CA GLY A 95 34.42 -9.39 -4.97
C GLY A 95 33.47 -8.39 -5.66
N ALA A 96 32.46 -7.88 -4.96
CA ALA A 96 31.64 -6.77 -5.47
C ALA A 96 32.50 -5.51 -5.64
N LEU A 97 32.44 -4.90 -6.82
CA LEU A 97 33.09 -3.64 -7.13
C LEU A 97 32.10 -2.48 -7.01
N PRO A 98 32.55 -1.26 -6.62
CA PRO A 98 31.70 -0.09 -6.64
C PRO A 98 31.15 0.17 -8.04
N VAL A 99 29.84 0.43 -8.12
CA VAL A 99 29.21 0.81 -9.38
C VAL A 99 29.42 2.30 -9.59
N VAL A 100 30.08 2.66 -10.70
CA VAL A 100 30.21 4.04 -11.13
C VAL A 100 29.41 4.22 -12.42
N LYS A 101 28.45 5.15 -12.40
CA LYS A 101 27.66 5.55 -13.57
C LYS A 101 27.75 7.06 -13.73
N SER A 102 27.84 7.52 -14.98
CA SER A 102 27.76 8.95 -15.28
C SER A 102 26.36 9.48 -14.96
N SER A 103 26.28 10.72 -14.48
CA SER A 103 25.00 11.40 -14.24
C SER A 103 24.16 11.53 -15.51
N TYR A 104 22.86 11.40 -15.38
CA TYR A 104 21.92 11.65 -16.47
C TYR A 104 21.83 13.16 -16.78
N ARG A 105 21.52 13.50 -18.03
CA ARG A 105 21.23 14.89 -18.41
C ARG A 105 19.81 15.23 -17.99
N LEU A 106 19.65 16.35 -17.29
CA LEU A 106 18.37 16.91 -16.86
C LEU A 106 18.13 18.23 -17.59
N ALA A 107 16.87 18.53 -17.87
CA ALA A 107 16.47 19.86 -18.31
C ALA A 107 16.64 20.88 -17.17
N PRO A 108 16.76 22.19 -17.45
CA PRO A 108 16.94 23.20 -16.41
C PRO A 108 15.86 23.19 -15.32
N SER A 109 14.60 22.90 -15.66
CA SER A 109 13.49 22.81 -14.71
C SER A 109 13.61 21.62 -13.76
N GLU A 110 13.98 20.44 -14.29
CA GLU A 110 14.19 19.23 -13.49
C GLU A 110 15.39 19.37 -12.56
N MET A 111 16.46 20.02 -13.03
CA MET A 111 17.64 20.30 -12.21
C MET A 111 17.32 21.25 -11.05
N LEU A 112 16.46 22.25 -11.29
CA LEU A 112 16.02 23.18 -10.26
C LEU A 112 15.17 22.46 -9.20
N GLU A 113 14.22 21.62 -9.63
CA GLU A 113 13.41 20.80 -8.72
C GLU A 113 14.30 19.86 -7.88
N LEU A 114 15.20 19.12 -8.52
CA LEU A 114 16.12 18.21 -7.85
C LEU A 114 17.00 18.96 -6.83
N SER A 115 17.54 20.13 -7.19
CA SER A 115 18.34 20.92 -6.25
C SER A 115 17.54 21.41 -5.04
N SER A 116 16.25 21.73 -5.24
CA SER A 116 15.35 22.12 -4.15
C SER A 116 15.10 20.96 -3.18
N GLN A 117 14.84 19.76 -3.70
CA GLN A 117 14.64 18.56 -2.90
C GLN A 117 15.92 18.15 -2.15
N LEU A 118 17.07 18.20 -2.80
CA LEU A 118 18.36 17.91 -2.16
C LEU A 118 18.64 18.88 -1.00
N LYS A 119 18.34 20.17 -1.20
CA LYS A 119 18.49 21.17 -0.15
C LYS A 119 17.59 20.87 1.04
N GLU A 120 16.32 20.54 0.80
CA GLU A 120 15.37 20.16 1.84
C GLU A 120 15.85 18.93 2.63
N LEU A 121 16.31 17.88 1.94
CA LEU A 121 16.82 16.66 2.56
C LEU A 121 18.07 16.93 3.42
N GLN A 122 18.96 17.81 2.94
CA GLN A 122 20.16 18.21 3.68
C GLN A 122 19.81 19.04 4.92
N GLU A 123 18.86 19.97 4.81
CA GLU A 123 18.38 20.77 5.95
C GLU A 123 17.69 19.92 7.01
N LYS A 124 16.99 18.85 6.60
CA LYS A 124 16.40 17.84 7.51
C LYS A 124 17.41 16.80 8.02
N GLY A 125 18.65 16.79 7.52
CA GLY A 125 19.72 15.91 7.94
C GLY A 125 19.59 14.46 7.47
N PHE A 126 18.84 14.20 6.39
CA PHE A 126 18.71 12.86 5.80
C PHE A 126 19.92 12.46 4.95
N ILE A 127 20.65 13.45 4.40
CA ILE A 127 21.80 13.27 3.51
C ILE A 127 22.96 14.20 3.89
#